data_AF-A0A537EJX2-F1
#
_entry.id   AF-A0A537EJX2-F1
#
_cell.length_a   1.000
_cell.length_b   1.000
_cell.length_c   1.000
_cell.angle_alpha   90.00
_cell.angle_beta   90.00
_cell.angle_gamma   90.00
#
_symmetry.space_group_name_H-M   'P 1'
#
loop_
_entity.id
_entity.type
_entity.pdbx_description
1 polymer ?
#
loop_
_entity_poly.entity_id
_entity_poly.type
_entity_poly.pdbx_seq_one_letter_code
_entity_poly.pdbx_strand_id
1 'polypeptide(L)'
;MGRTSHRPIPRVEISPFNALGFGLLLVAARVGISLWLFSLWASLFIFLGAAIYVGFYTKKLKRRTTLKIVLGGSAGSCAPLAGWAAATRNVGAAAPWLRALLVFVWTPSHFLEPRASTLERLFEGRYSYASCRCR
;
A
#
# COMPACT_ATOMS: atom_id res chain seq x y z
N MET A 1 17.29 -12.96 -15.26
CA MET A 1 16.03 -12.27 -14.85
C MET A 1 15.20 -11.96 -16.10
N GLY A 2 14.31 -12.86 -16.54
CA GLY A 2 13.50 -12.65 -17.76
C GLY A 2 12.20 -11.88 -17.54
N ARG A 3 11.63 -11.91 -16.32
CA ARG A 3 10.25 -11.44 -16.07
C ARG A 3 10.10 -9.95 -15.76
N THR A 4 11.21 -9.23 -15.53
CA THR A 4 11.20 -7.81 -15.12
C THR A 4 12.01 -6.91 -16.03
N SER A 5 12.64 -7.47 -17.08
CA SER A 5 13.45 -6.74 -18.07
C SER A 5 12.61 -5.81 -18.97
N HIS A 6 11.30 -6.04 -19.06
CA HIS A 6 10.38 -5.23 -19.87
C HIS A 6 9.73 -4.06 -19.13
N ARG A 7 10.10 -3.82 -17.86
CA ARG A 7 9.54 -2.68 -17.13
C ARG A 7 10.22 -1.37 -17.58
N PRO A 8 9.47 -0.27 -17.76
CA PRO A 8 9.99 0.98 -18.33
C PRO A 8 11.04 1.68 -17.44
N ILE A 9 10.99 1.48 -16.13
CA ILE A 9 11.94 2.08 -15.18
C ILE A 9 13.35 1.46 -15.31
N PRO A 10 13.52 0.11 -15.32
CA PRO A 10 14.81 -0.53 -15.67
C PRO A 10 15.31 -0.23 -17.09
N ARG A 11 14.43 0.11 -18.03
CA ARG A 11 14.79 0.49 -19.40
C ARG A 11 15.20 1.96 -19.56
N VAL A 12 15.16 2.74 -18.47
CA VAL A 12 15.49 4.17 -18.46
C VAL A 12 14.56 4.99 -19.37
N GLU A 13 13.40 4.43 -19.76
CA GLU A 13 12.41 5.12 -20.61
C GLU A 13 11.71 6.25 -19.83
N ILE A 14 11.67 6.16 -18.50
CA ILE A 14 11.06 7.16 -17.62
C ILE A 14 12.04 7.52 -16.51
N SER A 15 12.34 8.82 -16.39
CA SER A 15 13.14 9.34 -15.27
C SER A 15 12.43 9.04 -13.94
N PRO A 16 13.14 8.49 -12.92
CA PRO A 16 12.58 8.26 -11.59
C PRO A 16 11.98 9.53 -10.96
N PHE A 17 12.55 10.70 -11.26
CA PHE A 17 12.04 11.99 -10.79
C PHE A 17 10.70 12.35 -11.44
N ASN A 18 10.54 12.09 -12.75
CA ASN A 18 9.28 12.33 -13.45
C ASN A 18 8.19 11.38 -12.95
N ALA A 19 8.54 10.11 -12.69
CA ALA A 19 7.61 9.14 -12.09
C ALA A 19 7.16 9.55 -10.69
N LEU A 20 8.08 10.09 -9.86
CA LEU A 20 7.77 10.59 -8.52
C LEU A 20 6.87 11.84 -8.60
N GLY A 21 7.20 12.80 -9.47
CA GLY A 21 6.42 14.02 -9.66
C GLY A 21 4.99 13.71 -10.12
N PHE A 22 4.84 12.79 -11.07
CA PHE A 22 3.54 12.32 -11.53
C PHE A 22 2.73 11.67 -10.41
N GLY A 23 3.36 10.80 -9.61
CA GLY A 23 2.70 10.17 -8.45
C GLY A 23 2.24 11.19 -7.40
N LEU A 24 3.08 12.18 -7.10
CA LEU A 24 2.75 13.23 -6.13
C LEU A 24 1.61 14.13 -6.63
N LEU A 25 1.62 14.46 -7.92
CA LEU A 25 0.55 15.22 -8.57
C LEU A 25 -0.79 14.48 -8.52
N LEU A 26 -0.80 13.16 -8.77
CA LEU A 26 -2.01 12.35 -8.65
C LEU A 26 -2.57 12.32 -7.22
N VAL A 27 -1.69 12.21 -6.22
CA VAL A 27 -2.11 12.25 -4.81
C VAL A 27 -2.69 13.61 -4.46
N ALA A 28 -2.01 14.69 -4.84
CA ALA A 28 -2.48 16.06 -4.60
C ALA A 28 -3.83 16.33 -5.30
N ALA A 29 -3.97 15.92 -6.56
CA ALA A 29 -5.23 16.05 -7.31
C ALA A 29 -6.36 15.28 -6.62
N ARG A 30 -6.12 14.03 -6.18
CA ARG A 30 -7.13 13.22 -5.51
C ARG A 30 -7.59 13.84 -4.18
N VAL A 31 -6.66 14.38 -3.39
CA VAL A 31 -6.97 15.08 -2.13
C VAL A 31 -7.71 16.39 -2.40
N GLY A 32 -7.27 17.17 -3.40
CA GLY A 32 -7.90 18.44 -3.80
C GLY A 32 -9.33 18.26 -4.31
N ILE A 33 -9.56 17.30 -5.20
CA ILE A 33 -10.89 16.94 -5.71
C ILE A 33 -11.80 16.51 -4.55
N SER A 34 -11.27 15.72 -3.61
CA SER A 34 -12.05 15.25 -2.46
C SER A 34 -12.45 16.38 -1.50
N LEU A 35 -11.55 17.34 -1.25
CA LEU A 35 -11.86 18.53 -0.45
C LEU A 35 -12.95 19.38 -1.11
N TRP A 36 -12.94 19.48 -2.44
CA TRP A 36 -13.89 20.32 -3.17
C TRP A 36 -15.27 19.67 -3.29
N LEU A 37 -15.35 18.37 -3.58
CA LEU A 37 -16.61 17.68 -3.86
C LEU A 37 -17.28 17.04 -2.63
N PHE A 38 -16.50 16.63 -1.62
CA PHE A 38 -17.01 15.76 -0.56
C PHE A 38 -16.98 16.42 0.82
N SER A 39 -16.23 15.85 1.76
CA SER A 39 -16.16 16.23 3.17
C SER A 39 -14.71 16.16 3.63
N LEU A 40 -14.36 16.98 4.62
CA LEU A 40 -13.03 16.99 5.23
C LEU A 40 -12.61 15.58 5.68
N TRP A 41 -13.55 14.80 6.22
CA TRP A 41 -13.33 13.42 6.65
C TRP A 41 -12.93 12.49 5.49
N ALA A 42 -13.58 12.63 4.33
CA ALA A 42 -13.27 11.83 3.15
C ALA A 42 -11.87 12.15 2.61
N SER A 43 -11.51 13.43 2.60
CA SER A 43 -10.17 13.87 2.20
C SER A 43 -9.09 13.38 3.17
N LEU A 44 -9.34 13.44 4.48
CA LEU A 44 -8.43 12.92 5.50
C LEU A 44 -8.14 11.43 5.32
N PHE A 45 -9.16 10.60 5.06
CA PHE A 45 -8.94 9.16 4.83
C PHE A 45 -8.19 8.87 3.52
N ILE A 46 -8.45 9.64 2.46
CA ILE A 46 -7.72 9.52 1.19
C ILE A 46 -6.25 9.91 1.39
N PHE A 47 -5.99 11.01 2.08
CA PHE A 47 -4.64 11.46 2.41
C PHE A 47 -3.92 10.42 3.29
N LEU A 48 -4.59 9.89 4.32
CA LEU A 48 -4.03 8.89 5.22
C LEU A 48 -3.66 7.60 4.48
N GLY A 49 -4.54 7.09 3.61
CA GLY A 49 -4.25 5.91 2.79
C GLY A 49 -3.04 6.14 1.85
N ALA A 50 -2.97 7.31 1.20
CA ALA A 50 -1.84 7.68 0.37
C ALA A 50 -0.55 7.86 1.17
N ALA A 51 -0.61 8.47 2.37
CA ALA A 51 0.52 8.68 3.25
C ALA A 51 1.08 7.35 3.79
N ILE A 52 0.21 6.42 4.19
CA ILE A 52 0.60 5.07 4.59
C ILE A 52 1.28 4.34 3.42
N TYR A 53 0.77 4.50 2.20
CA TYR A 53 1.35 3.85 1.03
C TYR A 53 2.68 4.48 0.60
N VAL A 54 2.71 5.78 0.31
CA VAL A 54 3.87 6.52 -0.21
C VAL A 54 4.96 6.67 0.86
N GLY A 55 4.59 6.94 2.11
CA GLY A 55 5.53 7.05 3.22
C GLY A 55 6.29 5.75 3.45
N PHE A 56 5.62 4.60 3.31
CA PHE A 56 6.26 3.30 3.54
C PHE A 56 6.99 2.77 2.31
N TYR A 57 6.47 2.99 1.09
CA TYR A 57 7.18 2.64 -0.14
C TYR A 57 8.48 3.44 -0.31
N THR A 58 8.48 4.72 0.11
CA THR A 58 9.66 5.59 0.02
C THR A 58 10.66 5.34 1.16
N LYS A 59 10.22 5.10 2.40
CA LYS A 59 11.15 4.86 3.52
C LYS A 59 11.67 3.43 3.65
N LYS A 60 11.01 2.41 3.11
CA LYS A 60 11.43 1.00 3.30
C LYS A 60 11.91 0.32 2.03
N LEU A 61 12.96 0.87 1.42
CA LEU A 61 13.94 0.01 0.79
C LEU A 61 14.67 -0.77 1.90
N LYS A 62 14.30 -2.05 2.04
CA LYS A 62 15.09 -3.15 2.66
C LYS A 62 14.96 -3.53 4.14
N ARG A 63 13.91 -3.22 4.93
CA ARG A 63 13.81 -3.82 6.30
C ARG A 63 12.47 -4.49 6.68
N ARG A 64 12.52 -5.83 6.60
CA ARG A 64 12.00 -6.90 7.50
C ARG A 64 10.49 -6.95 7.88
N THR A 65 9.95 -8.17 7.75
CA THR A 65 8.81 -8.77 8.50
C THR A 65 7.37 -8.51 8.00
N THR A 66 6.46 -9.42 8.37
CA THR A 66 4.99 -9.53 8.16
C THR A 66 4.19 -8.22 8.24
N LEU A 67 4.78 -7.18 8.86
CA LEU A 67 4.25 -5.82 8.94
C LEU A 67 3.88 -5.19 7.58
N LYS A 68 4.48 -5.61 6.47
CA LYS A 68 4.09 -5.10 5.13
C LYS A 68 2.65 -5.45 4.75
N ILE A 69 2.19 -6.64 5.15
CA ILE A 69 0.84 -7.12 4.83
C ILE A 69 -0.17 -6.37 5.71
N VAL A 70 0.16 -6.21 7.00
CA VAL A 70 -0.67 -5.46 7.96
C VAL A 70 -0.82 -4.00 7.52
N LEU A 71 0.27 -3.34 7.15
CA LEU A 71 0.25 -1.94 6.70
C LEU A 71 -0.41 -1.76 5.33
N GLY A 72 -0.25 -2.75 4.44
CA GLY A 72 -1.01 -2.80 3.18
C GLY A 72 -2.51 -2.92 3.43
N GLY A 73 -2.91 -3.77 4.39
CA GLY A 73 -4.29 -3.90 4.86
C GLY A 73 -4.82 -2.60 5.46
N SER A 74 -4.04 -1.93 6.33
CA SER A 74 -4.42 -0.63 6.91
C SER A 74 -4.65 0.44 5.84
N ALA A 75 -3.79 0.52 4.82
CA ALA A 75 -4.00 1.45 3.70
C ALA A 75 -5.27 1.11 2.89
N GLY A 76 -5.57 -0.17 2.71
CA GLY A 76 -6.78 -0.65 2.05
C GLY A 76 -8.06 -0.32 2.83
N SER A 77 -8.02 -0.41 4.15
CA SER A 77 -9.14 -0.07 5.05
C SER A 77 -9.54 1.40 5.02
N CYS A 78 -8.63 2.30 4.63
CA CYS A 78 -8.96 3.72 4.43
C CYS A 78 -9.91 3.94 3.24
N ALA A 79 -9.94 3.05 2.24
CA ALA A 79 -10.79 3.19 1.06
C ALA A 79 -12.31 3.11 1.37
N PRO A 80 -12.82 2.10 2.10
CA PRO A 80 -14.24 2.06 2.49
C PRO A 80 -14.63 3.20 3.44
N LEU A 81 -13.72 3.63 4.33
CA LEU A 81 -13.94 4.80 5.20
C LEU A 81 -14.09 6.09 4.38
N ALA A 82 -13.20 6.29 3.40
CA ALA A 82 -13.27 7.43 2.49
C ALA A 82 -14.57 7.43 1.65
N GLY A 83 -14.96 6.27 1.12
CA GLY A 83 -16.19 6.13 0.33
C GLY A 83 -17.45 6.42 1.14
N TRP A 84 -17.52 5.94 2.38
CA TRP A 84 -18.64 6.26 3.28
C TRP A 84 -18.65 7.73 3.68
N ALA A 85 -17.50 8.30 4.05
CA ALA A 85 -17.40 9.71 4.39
C ALA A 85 -17.76 10.62 3.20
N ALA A 86 -17.52 10.17 1.97
CA ALA A 86 -17.93 10.89 0.76
C ALA A 86 -19.45 10.87 0.53
N ALA A 87 -20.11 9.74 0.80
CA ALA A 87 -21.55 9.59 0.58
C ALA A 87 -22.40 10.20 1.72
N THR A 88 -22.01 9.99 2.97
CA THR A 88 -22.84 10.31 4.15
C THR A 88 -22.36 11.55 4.89
N ARG A 89 -21.15 12.05 4.61
CA ARG A 89 -20.47 13.13 5.34
C ARG A 89 -20.36 12.92 6.86
N ASN A 90 -20.58 11.69 7.34
CA ASN A 90 -20.59 11.31 8.75
C ASN A 90 -19.79 10.02 8.95
N VAL A 91 -18.99 9.96 10.02
CA VAL A 91 -18.09 8.83 10.37
C VAL A 91 -18.52 8.09 11.64
N GLY A 92 -19.57 8.55 12.33
CA GLY A 92 -20.04 7.98 13.60
C GLY A 92 -20.84 6.69 13.46
N ALA A 93 -21.23 6.30 12.25
CA ALA A 93 -21.93 5.03 12.02
C ALA A 93 -20.96 3.84 12.14
N ALA A 94 -21.41 2.72 12.71
CA ALA A 94 -20.59 1.51 12.83
C ALA A 94 -20.33 0.79 11.47
N ALA A 95 -21.23 0.95 10.50
CA ALA A 95 -21.17 0.32 9.18
C ALA A 95 -19.84 0.53 8.40
N PRO A 96 -19.29 1.76 8.27
CA PRO A 96 -18.01 1.97 7.61
C PRO A 96 -16.83 1.29 8.32
N TRP A 97 -16.82 1.30 9.65
CA TRP A 97 -15.77 0.67 10.45
C TRP A 97 -15.77 -0.86 10.29
N LEU A 98 -16.96 -1.47 10.24
CA LEU A 98 -17.09 -2.90 9.99
C LEU A 98 -16.56 -3.28 8.60
N ARG A 99 -16.86 -2.48 7.56
CA ARG A 99 -16.33 -2.69 6.20
C ARG A 99 -14.81 -2.49 6.15
N ALA A 100 -14.29 -1.51 6.89
CA ALA A 100 -12.85 -1.28 6.99
C ALA A 100 -12.12 -2.46 7.67
N LEU A 101 -12.71 -3.03 8.72
CA LEU A 101 -12.24 -4.23 9.41
C LEU A 101 -12.30 -5.47 8.51
N LEU A 102 -13.38 -5.63 7.75
CA LEU A 102 -13.51 -6.72 6.77
C LEU A 102 -12.35 -6.67 5.76
N VAL A 103 -12.10 -5.50 5.15
CA VAL A 103 -10.99 -5.32 4.20
C VAL A 103 -9.63 -5.52 4.88
N PHE A 104 -9.49 -5.07 6.13
CA PHE A 104 -8.27 -5.23 6.92
C PHE A 104 -7.92 -6.70 7.13
N VAL A 105 -8.92 -7.52 7.50
CA VAL A 105 -8.76 -8.96 7.79
C VAL A 105 -8.68 -9.78 6.50
N TRP A 106 -9.39 -9.36 5.45
CA TRP A 106 -9.36 -9.99 4.14
C TRP A 106 -8.00 -9.86 3.44
N THR A 107 -7.29 -8.74 3.66
CA THR A 107 -6.00 -8.51 3.00
C THR A 107 -4.96 -9.59 3.38
N PRO A 108 -4.69 -9.90 4.66
CA PRO A 108 -3.75 -10.96 5.03
C PRO A 108 -4.24 -12.35 4.66
N SER A 109 -5.53 -12.68 4.78
CA SER A 109 -6.03 -14.03 4.46
C SER A 109 -5.71 -14.42 3.01
N HIS A 110 -5.92 -13.50 2.06
CA HIS A 110 -5.68 -13.77 0.65
C HIS A 110 -4.20 -13.97 0.29
N PHE A 111 -3.28 -13.38 1.07
CA PHE A 111 -1.83 -13.59 0.88
C PHE A 111 -1.29 -14.82 1.64
N LEU A 112 -2.02 -15.31 2.65
CA LEU A 112 -1.58 -16.38 3.54
C LEU A 112 -2.07 -17.78 3.12
N GLU A 113 -3.15 -17.88 2.33
CA GLU A 113 -3.83 -19.16 2.09
C GLU A 113 -3.07 -20.24 1.29
N PRO A 114 -2.13 -19.96 0.35
CA PRO A 114 -1.39 -21.06 -0.32
C PRO A 114 0.02 -21.37 0.23
N ARG A 115 0.48 -20.82 1.36
CA ARG A 115 1.92 -20.95 1.75
C ARG A 115 2.26 -21.19 3.20
N ALA A 116 1.34 -21.69 4.03
CA ALA A 116 1.71 -22.12 5.38
C ALA A 116 2.88 -23.14 5.37
N SER A 117 2.95 -24.05 4.39
CA SER A 117 4.01 -25.08 4.27
C SER A 117 5.29 -24.67 3.51
N THR A 118 5.31 -23.50 2.87
CA THR A 118 6.46 -23.00 2.08
C THR A 118 7.17 -21.84 2.78
N LEU A 119 6.53 -21.18 3.74
CA LEU A 119 7.16 -20.13 4.53
C LEU A 119 8.25 -20.69 5.44
N GLU A 120 8.08 -21.84 6.10
CA GLU A 120 9.18 -22.47 6.86
C GLU A 120 10.40 -22.76 5.95
N ARG A 121 10.20 -23.39 4.79
CA ARG A 121 11.31 -23.72 3.87
C ARG A 121 12.01 -22.49 3.27
N LEU A 122 11.33 -21.35 3.12
CA LEU A 122 11.95 -20.09 2.68
C LEU A 122 12.54 -19.26 3.83
N PHE A 123 12.11 -19.49 5.07
CA PHE A 123 12.73 -18.90 6.24
C PHE A 123 14.03 -19.63 6.59
N GLU A 124 14.13 -20.96 6.55
CA GLU A 124 15.42 -21.67 6.69
C GLU A 124 16.38 -21.37 5.51
N GLY A 125 15.87 -21.40 4.27
CA GLY A 125 16.71 -21.35 3.07
C GLY A 125 17.18 -19.97 2.60
N ARG A 126 16.70 -18.85 3.19
CA ARG A 126 17.07 -17.49 2.74
C ARG A 126 17.77 -16.60 3.78
N TYR A 127 18.17 -17.15 4.93
CA TYR A 127 19.24 -16.52 5.72
C TYR A 127 20.65 -16.90 5.23
N SER A 128 20.79 -17.89 4.35
CA SER A 128 22.07 -18.30 3.73
C SER A 128 22.41 -17.55 2.43
N TYR A 129 21.88 -16.35 2.22
CA TYR A 129 22.27 -15.47 1.10
C TYR A 129 22.71 -14.07 1.56
N ALA A 130 23.06 -13.92 2.84
CA ALA A 130 23.65 -12.70 3.38
C ALA A 130 25.20 -12.71 3.34
N SER A 131 25.82 -13.77 2.82
CA SER A 131 27.27 -13.90 2.71
C SER A 131 27.70 -14.35 1.31
N CYS A 132 27.39 -13.58 0.27
CA CYS A 132 28.22 -13.56 -0.93
C CYS A 132 28.59 -12.11 -1.25
N ARG A 133 29.60 -11.68 -0.48
CA ARG A 133 30.71 -10.85 -0.94
C ARG A 133 31.25 -11.39 -2.29
N CYS A 134 31.96 -10.51 -3.00
CA CYS A 134 32.67 -10.68 -4.28
C CYS A 134 31.86 -10.14 -5.47
N ARG A 135 32.40 -9.33 -6.37
CA ARG A 135 33.64 -8.54 -6.48
C ARG A 135 33.35 -7.57 -7.63
#